data_AF-G3SXG2-F1
#
_entry.id   AF-G3SXG2-F1
#
_cell.length_a   1.000
_cell.length_b   1.000
_cell.length_c   1.000
_cell.angle_alpha   90.00
_cell.angle_beta   90.00
_cell.angle_gamma   90.00
#
_symmetry.space_group_name_H-M   'P 1'
#
loop_
_entity.id
_entity.type
_entity.pdbx_description
1 polymer ?
#
loop_
_entity_poly.entity_id
_entity_poly.type
_entity_poly.pdbx_seq_one_letter_code
_entity_poly.pdbx_strand_id
1 'polypeptide(L)' 'SPKNPEQKIIKRVIALEGDIVRTMGHKNRYVKVPRGHMWVEGDHHGHSFDSNSFGP' A
#
# COMPACT_ATOMS: atom_id res chain seq x y z
N SER A 1 -5.88 -10.59 3.65
CA SER A 1 -7.25 -10.80 3.16
C SER A 1 -8.19 -9.87 3.92
N PRO A 2 -9.02 -9.05 3.27
CA PRO A 2 -9.99 -8.22 3.99
C PRO A 2 -10.90 -9.12 4.82
N LYS A 3 -11.05 -8.79 6.11
CA LYS A 3 -11.82 -9.63 7.05
C LYS A 3 -13.32 -9.63 6.75
N ASN A 4 -13.80 -8.62 6.03
CA ASN A 4 -15.18 -8.49 5.58
C ASN A 4 -15.20 -7.94 4.14
N PRO A 5 -15.65 -8.71 3.15
CA PRO A 5 -15.74 -8.28 1.75
C PRO A 5 -16.66 -7.07 1.50
N GLU A 6 -17.69 -6.88 2.34
CA GLU A 6 -18.66 -5.77 2.22
C GLU A 6 -18.14 -4.45 2.80
N GLN A 7 -17.01 -4.48 3.50
CA GLN A 7 -16.44 -3.30 4.12
C GLN A 7 -15.88 -2.36 3.04
N LYS A 8 -16.48 -1.18 2.93
CA LYS A 8 -15.92 -0.06 2.15
C LYS A 8 -14.83 0.62 2.98
N ILE A 9 -13.66 0.79 2.37
CA ILE A 9 -12.49 1.44 2.98
C ILE A 9 -11.95 2.49 2.03
N ILE A 10 -11.49 3.60 2.58
CA ILE A 10 -10.85 4.68 1.84
C ILE A 10 -9.34 4.61 2.11
N LYS A 11 -8.54 4.72 1.05
CA LYS A 11 -7.07 4.76 1.08
C LYS A 11 -6.59 5.81 0.08
N ARG A 12 -5.37 6.31 0.27
CA ARG A 12 -4.71 7.24 -0.67
C ARG A 12 -3.80 6.49 -1.61
N VAL A 13 -3.84 6.87 -2.88
CA VAL A 13 -2.84 6.44 -3.88
C VAL A 13 -1.59 7.28 -3.67
N ILE A 14 -0.46 6.60 -3.44
CA ILE A 14 0.83 7.26 -3.20
C ILE A 14 1.72 7.22 -4.43
N ALA A 15 1.68 6.10 -5.17
CA ALA A 15 2.53 5.89 -6.34
C ALA A 15 1.90 4.91 -7.34
N LEU A 16 2.30 5.04 -8.60
CA LEU A 16 1.82 4.23 -9.72
C LEU A 16 2.93 3.35 -10.30
N GLU A 17 2.59 2.52 -11.28
CA GLU A 17 3.53 1.69 -12.04
C GLU A 17 4.82 2.44 -12.39
N GLY A 18 5.96 1.84 -12.06
CA GLY A 18 7.29 2.35 -12.38
C GLY A 18 7.89 3.28 -11.32
N ASP A 19 7.07 3.89 -10.46
CA ASP A 19 7.54 4.75 -9.37
C ASP A 19 8.34 3.97 -8.32
N ILE A 20 9.20 4.69 -7.60
CA ILE A 20 9.96 4.16 -6.47
C ILE A 20 9.45 4.79 -5.17
N VAL A 21 8.97 3.95 -4.26
CA VAL A 21 8.44 4.36 -2.95
C VAL A 21 9.44 4.02 -1.85
N ARG A 22 9.67 4.95 -0.93
CA ARG A 22 10.34 4.66 0.36
C ARG A 22 9.30 4.14 1.35
N THR A 23 9.47 2.92 1.81
CA THR A 23 8.49 2.26 2.70
C THR A 23 8.72 2.63 4.16
N MET A 24 7.66 2.52 4.97
CA MET A 24 7.68 2.83 6.42
C MET A 24 7.78 1.58 7.31
N GLY A 25 7.61 0.38 6.76
CA GLY A 25 7.70 -0.87 7.52
C GLY A 25 7.67 -2.15 6.68
N HIS A 26 7.70 -2.02 5.34
CA HIS A 26 7.72 -3.17 4.44
C HIS A 26 9.12 -3.82 4.43
N LYS A 27 9.20 -5.10 4.07
CA LYS A 27 10.47 -5.88 4.01
C LYS A 27 11.60 -5.17 3.24
N ASN A 28 11.24 -4.41 2.20
CA ASN A 28 12.16 -3.65 1.38
C ASN A 28 11.99 -2.17 1.68
N ARG A 29 13.09 -1.49 2.01
CA ARG A 29 13.13 -0.04 2.27
C ARG A 29 12.71 0.81 1.07
N TYR A 30 12.99 0.31 -0.14
CA TYR A 30 12.54 0.90 -1.39
C TYR A 30 11.86 -0.16 -2.24
N VAL A 31 10.73 0.20 -2.84
CA VAL A 31 9.98 -0.68 -3.74
C VAL A 31 9.73 0.07 -5.04
N LYS A 32 10.06 -0.55 -6.18
CA LYS A 32 9.57 -0.12 -7.48
C LYS A 32 8.19 -0.75 -7.69
N VAL A 33 7.18 0.07 -7.98
CA VAL A 33 5.82 -0.42 -8.22
C VAL A 33 5.79 -1.23 -9.54
N PRO A 34 5.35 -2.50 -9.51
CA PRO A 34 5.27 -3.33 -10.71
C PRO A 34 4.25 -2.82 -11.72
N ARG A 35 4.33 -3.35 -12.93
CA ARG A 35 3.34 -3.10 -13.98
C ARG A 35 1.94 -3.52 -13.53
N GLY A 36 0.94 -2.67 -13.77
CA GLY A 36 -0.45 -2.91 -13.41
C GLY A 36 -0.77 -2.83 -11.90
N HIS A 37 0.14 -2.32 -11.08
CA HIS A 37 -0.05 -2.18 -9.63
C HIS A 37 0.05 -0.71 -9.19
N MET A 38 -0.32 -0.46 -7.94
CA MET A 38 -0.28 0.86 -7.30
C MET A 38 0.10 0.71 -5.83
N TRP A 39 0.76 1.72 -5.26
CA TRP A 39 1.04 1.76 -3.84
C TRP A 39 -0.02 2.59 -3.12
N VAL A 40 -0.68 2.00 -2.13
CA VAL A 40 -1.74 2.68 -1.34
C VAL A 40 -1.40 2.70 0.13
N GLU A 41 -1.74 3.80 0.79
CA GLU A 41 -1.55 3.97 2.24
C GLU A 41 -2.83 4.53 2.88
N GLY A 42 -3.10 4.11 4.11
CA GLY A 42 -4.20 4.68 4.89
C GLY A 42 -3.74 5.89 5.71
N ASP A 43 -4.71 6.73 6.06
CA ASP A 43 -4.46 7.99 6.77
C ASP A 43 -4.08 7.79 8.24
N HIS A 44 -4.41 6.62 8.79
CA HIS A 44 -4.05 6.22 10.15
C HIS A 44 -2.82 5.31 10.11
N HIS A 45 -1.64 5.93 10.05
CA HIS A 45 -0.36 5.21 10.06
C HIS A 45 -0.27 4.32 11.31
N GLY A 46 -0.14 2.99 11.12
CA GLY A 46 0.00 2.00 12.20
C GLY A 46 -1.23 1.12 12.49
N HIS A 47 -2.44 1.54 12.10
CA HIS A 47 -3.67 0.72 12.22
C HIS A 47 -4.28 0.36 10.84
N SER A 48 -3.57 0.76 9.79
CA SER A 48 -3.97 0.63 8.41
C SER A 48 -3.36 -0.63 7.79
N PHE A 49 -4.21 -1.59 7.41
CA PHE A 49 -3.85 -2.64 6.46
C PHE A 49 -3.70 -2.01 5.07
N ASP A 50 -2.46 -1.88 4.58
CA ASP A 50 -2.10 -1.18 3.33
C ASP A 50 -0.83 -1.75 2.67
N SER A 51 -0.28 -1.08 1.66
CA SER A 51 0.88 -1.57 0.90
C SER A 51 2.15 -1.72 1.75
N ASN A 52 2.31 -1.01 2.86
CA ASN A 52 3.43 -1.27 3.77
C ASN A 52 3.33 -2.65 4.42
N SER A 53 2.12 -3.21 4.53
CA SER A 53 1.88 -4.55 5.08
C SER A 53 1.92 -5.65 4.02
N PHE A 54 1.38 -5.40 2.82
CA PHE A 54 1.16 -6.44 1.81
C PHE A 54 2.02 -6.31 0.55
N GLY A 55 2.58 -5.13 0.29
CA GLY A 55 3.20 -4.80 -0.98
C GLY A 55 2.25 -4.09 -1.96
N PRO A 56 2.72 -3.83 -3.18
CA PRO A 56 1.94 -3.25 -4.26
C PRO A 56 0.87 -4.22 -4.80
#